data_AF-A0A3D5RZP1-F1
#
_entry.id   AF-A0A3D5RZP1-F1
#
_cell.length_a   1.000
_cell.length_b   1.000
_cell.length_c   1.000
_cell.angle_alpha   90.00
_cell.angle_beta   90.00
_cell.angle_gamma   90.00
#
_symmetry.space_group_name_H-M   'P 1'
#
loop_
_entity.id
_entity.type
_entity.pdbx_description
1 polymer ?
#
loop_
_entity_poly.entity_id
_entity_poly.type
_entity_poly.pdbx_seq_one_letter_code
_entity_poly.pdbx_strand_id
1 'polypeptide(L)'
;MIKNYLKITVRHLLRQPGYTTLNILGLTIGIVSSLLIVLYLHHEVSFDQQHSKADRIYRISSDISEPDNSFRWTTTQLPLGRTVKNEFSEVEQYTRFIGNGRTRFERNDISYYEEKIFMVDSTVFNVFDYEFISGNPATALEGPNSIVISQTMADKIFKGANPIGEILKTDNNSLEVTGVYKDLSPNNHIRPNAMISASTVDRNNSQSWGGFGIYTYIMLQEGTDPKAVETKLNETIITKYVATIFDQFDIKIKYEMINIQDIHLYSTFQGEPEPLGNIKYIYIFGAVAIFLILIASINYMNLSTARSMKRAL
;
A
#
# COMPACT_ATOMS: atom_id res chain seq x y z
N MET A 1 13.04 -50.57 -3.48
CA MET A 1 13.96 -50.13 -2.40
C MET A 1 13.34 -49.06 -1.51
N ILE A 2 12.80 -47.95 -2.05
CA ILE A 2 12.10 -46.90 -1.26
C ILE A 2 11.01 -47.45 -0.33
N LYS A 3 10.17 -48.38 -0.81
CA LYS A 3 9.15 -49.06 0.01
C LYS A 3 9.73 -49.79 1.24
N ASN A 4 10.92 -50.38 1.11
CA ASN A 4 11.56 -51.09 2.23
C ASN A 4 12.13 -50.10 3.24
N TYR A 5 12.79 -49.02 2.78
CA TYR A 5 13.27 -47.97 3.68
C TYR A 5 12.12 -47.30 4.44
N LEU A 6 11.02 -46.95 3.77
CA LEU A 6 9.81 -46.42 4.43
C LEU A 6 9.24 -47.38 5.48
N LYS A 7 9.10 -48.67 5.14
CA LYS A 7 8.58 -49.70 6.06
C LYS A 7 9.47 -49.86 7.30
N ILE A 8 10.79 -49.79 7.13
CA ILE A 8 11.76 -49.87 8.22
C ILE A 8 11.69 -48.62 9.10
N THR A 9 11.67 -47.42 8.50
CA THR A 9 11.56 -46.14 9.22
C THR A 9 10.28 -46.07 10.05
N VAL A 10 9.12 -46.41 9.48
CA VAL A 10 7.84 -46.43 10.19
C VAL A 10 7.88 -47.38 11.39
N ARG A 11 8.45 -48.58 11.22
CA ARG A 11 8.60 -49.54 12.31
C ARG A 11 9.52 -49.02 13.42
N HIS A 12 10.58 -48.28 13.06
CA HIS A 12 11.48 -47.65 14.02
C HIS A 12 10.83 -46.49 14.79
N LEU A 13 9.99 -45.69 14.13
CA LEU A 13 9.24 -44.59 14.74
C LEU A 13 8.25 -45.12 15.77
N LEU A 14 7.49 -46.17 15.43
CA LEU A 14 6.50 -46.78 16.31
C LEU A 14 7.10 -47.50 17.53
N ARG A 15 8.33 -48.00 17.42
CA ARG A 15 9.03 -48.70 18.53
C ARG A 15 9.51 -47.77 19.65
N GLN A 16 9.67 -46.47 19.38
CA GLN A 16 10.14 -45.49 20.36
C GLN A 16 9.27 -44.23 20.32
N PRO A 17 8.01 -44.33 20.80
CA PRO A 17 7.02 -43.28 20.61
C PRO A 17 7.42 -41.98 21.31
N GLY A 18 7.89 -42.00 22.57
CA GLY A 18 8.25 -40.77 23.29
C GLY A 18 9.37 -39.96 22.61
N TYR A 19 10.46 -40.63 22.21
CA TYR A 19 11.59 -40.00 21.51
C TYR A 19 11.17 -39.47 20.12
N THR A 20 10.40 -40.28 19.40
CA THR A 20 9.90 -39.91 18.06
C THR A 20 8.97 -38.70 18.14
N THR A 21 8.02 -38.72 19.07
CA THR A 21 7.06 -37.63 19.29
C THR A 21 7.80 -36.34 19.67
N LEU A 22 8.75 -36.40 20.60
CA LEU A 22 9.48 -35.20 21.04
C LEU A 22 10.31 -34.58 19.90
N ASN A 23 11.00 -35.39 19.09
CA ASN A 23 11.77 -34.88 17.94
C ASN A 23 10.87 -34.32 16.85
N ILE A 24 9.81 -35.04 16.48
CA ILE A 24 8.90 -34.59 15.43
C ILE A 24 8.19 -33.32 15.86
N LEU A 25 7.70 -33.24 17.11
CA LEU A 25 7.05 -32.03 17.61
C LEU A 25 8.02 -30.85 17.65
N GLY A 26 9.23 -31.03 18.19
CA GLY A 26 10.22 -29.95 18.26
C GLY A 26 10.62 -29.41 16.88
N LEU A 27 10.87 -30.31 15.92
CA LEU A 27 11.20 -29.93 14.56
C LEU A 27 10.01 -29.28 13.83
N THR A 28 8.81 -29.85 14.00
CA THR A 28 7.58 -29.32 13.37
C THR A 28 7.27 -27.93 13.90
N ILE A 29 7.32 -27.71 15.22
CA ILE A 29 7.07 -26.41 15.83
C ILE A 29 8.11 -25.39 15.36
N GLY A 30 9.40 -25.76 15.32
CA GLY A 30 10.46 -24.87 14.84
C GLY A 30 10.29 -24.47 13.37
N ILE A 31 10.01 -25.44 12.49
CA ILE A 31 9.80 -25.19 11.05
C ILE A 31 8.51 -24.40 10.81
N VAL A 32 7.39 -24.78 11.42
CA VAL A 32 6.11 -24.07 11.23
C VAL A 32 6.20 -22.64 11.76
N SER A 33 6.77 -22.44 12.95
CA SER A 33 6.94 -21.09 13.53
C SER A 33 7.83 -20.22 12.65
N SER A 34 8.98 -20.74 12.19
CA SER A 34 9.87 -19.98 11.31
C SER A 34 9.24 -19.70 9.94
N LEU A 35 8.48 -20.65 9.38
CA LEU A 35 7.75 -20.46 8.12
C LEU A 35 6.69 -19.35 8.25
N LEU A 36 5.92 -19.34 9.35
CA LEU A 36 4.94 -18.28 9.59
C LEU A 36 5.61 -16.91 9.70
N ILE A 37 6.77 -16.81 10.37
CA ILE A 37 7.53 -15.57 10.42
C ILE A 37 8.02 -15.17 9.02
N VAL A 38 8.55 -16.10 8.22
CA VAL A 38 9.00 -15.79 6.86
C VAL A 38 7.85 -15.32 5.97
N LEU A 39 6.67 -15.93 6.08
CA LEU A 39 5.48 -15.48 5.36
C LEU A 39 5.05 -14.08 5.78
N TYR A 40 5.09 -13.78 7.09
CA TYR A 40 4.84 -12.44 7.60
C TYR A 40 5.87 -11.43 7.06
N LEU A 41 7.16 -11.74 7.13
CA LEU A 41 8.22 -10.87 6.60
C LEU A 41 8.04 -10.63 5.10
N HIS A 42 7.69 -11.67 4.34
CA HIS A 42 7.41 -11.55 2.92
C HIS A 42 6.23 -10.64 2.64
N HIS A 43 5.13 -10.76 3.40
CA HIS A 43 3.99 -9.85 3.33
C HIS A 43 4.42 -8.39 3.54
N GLU A 44 5.15 -8.12 4.62
CA GLU A 44 5.58 -6.76 4.97
C GLU A 44 6.49 -6.10 3.94
N VAL A 45 7.41 -6.86 3.32
CA VAL A 45 8.32 -6.28 2.31
C VAL A 45 7.70 -6.21 0.92
N SER A 46 6.58 -6.90 0.69
CA SER A 46 5.90 -6.98 -0.62
C SER A 46 4.94 -5.81 -0.90
N PHE A 47 4.92 -4.79 -0.04
CA PHE A 47 4.06 -3.63 -0.20
C PHE A 47 4.34 -2.88 -1.50
N ASP A 48 3.27 -2.58 -2.25
CA ASP A 48 3.27 -1.78 -3.48
C ASP A 48 4.16 -2.28 -4.63
N GLN A 49 4.70 -3.50 -4.53
CA GLN A 49 5.52 -4.15 -5.56
C GLN A 49 4.72 -4.61 -6.79
N GLN A 50 3.39 -4.53 -6.75
CA GLN A 50 2.47 -5.02 -7.77
C GLN A 50 2.38 -4.06 -8.96
N HIS A 51 2.76 -2.80 -8.77
CA HIS A 51 2.75 -1.80 -9.84
C HIS A 51 4.03 -1.89 -10.67
N SER A 52 3.87 -2.04 -11.99
CA SER A 52 4.95 -2.18 -12.97
C SER A 52 5.93 -1.01 -13.00
N LYS A 53 5.52 0.15 -12.49
CA LYS A 53 6.30 1.40 -12.46
C LYS A 53 6.66 1.83 -11.02
N ALA A 54 6.53 0.95 -10.04
CA ALA A 54 6.65 1.28 -8.62
C ALA A 54 7.98 1.97 -8.25
N ASP A 55 9.08 1.60 -8.91
CA ASP A 55 10.43 2.17 -8.73
C ASP A 55 10.52 3.67 -9.09
N ARG A 56 9.58 4.17 -9.89
CA ARG A 56 9.55 5.54 -10.39
C ARG A 56 8.29 6.33 -10.00
N ILE A 57 7.47 5.80 -9.09
CA ILE A 57 6.32 6.49 -8.50
C ILE A 57 6.70 6.98 -7.10
N TYR A 58 6.48 8.27 -6.85
CA TYR A 58 6.80 8.91 -5.59
C TYR A 58 5.59 9.67 -5.06
N ARG A 59 5.32 9.52 -3.76
CA ARG A 59 4.44 10.43 -3.04
C ARG A 59 5.22 11.66 -2.62
N ILE A 60 4.66 12.84 -2.86
CA ILE A 60 5.17 14.07 -2.28
C ILE A 60 4.48 14.28 -0.93
N SER A 61 5.28 14.44 0.11
CA SER A 61 4.85 14.67 1.50
C SER A 61 5.38 16.02 1.98
N SER A 62 4.73 16.62 2.99
CA SER A 62 5.09 17.93 3.51
C SER A 62 5.72 17.81 4.90
N ASP A 63 6.90 18.37 5.08
CA ASP A 63 7.51 18.64 6.39
C ASP A 63 7.34 20.13 6.70
N ILE A 64 6.57 20.42 7.74
CA ILE A 64 6.13 21.76 8.12
C ILE A 64 6.74 22.09 9.47
N SER A 65 7.55 23.12 9.52
CA SER A 65 8.14 23.66 10.73
C SER A 65 7.49 25.00 11.04
N GLU A 66 6.86 25.08 12.20
CA GLU A 66 6.32 26.29 12.81
C GLU A 66 7.23 26.69 14.00
N PRO A 67 7.13 27.92 14.53
CA PRO A 67 8.00 28.38 15.61
C PRO A 67 8.01 27.46 16.85
N ASP A 68 6.85 26.89 17.18
CA ASP A 68 6.65 26.08 18.38
C ASP A 68 6.46 24.58 18.11
N ASN A 69 6.34 24.16 16.84
CA ASN A 69 6.02 22.76 16.51
C ASN A 69 6.52 22.34 15.13
N SER A 70 6.60 21.02 14.90
CA SER A 70 6.89 20.47 13.57
C SER A 70 5.93 19.33 13.25
N PHE A 71 5.51 19.29 11.99
CA PHE A 71 4.55 18.32 11.48
C PHE A 71 5.08 17.71 10.20
N ARG A 72 5.02 16.38 10.11
CA ARG A 72 5.32 15.64 8.89
C ARG A 72 4.02 15.06 8.40
N TRP A 73 3.43 15.60 7.34
CA TRP A 73 2.16 15.17 6.78
C TRP A 73 2.36 14.42 5.45
N THR A 74 1.57 13.37 5.26
CA THR A 74 1.48 12.63 3.98
C THR A 74 0.87 13.45 2.86
N THR A 75 0.25 14.57 3.20
CA THR A 75 -0.55 15.38 2.29
C THR A 75 0.14 16.68 1.88
N THR A 76 -0.32 17.22 0.77
CA THR A 76 0.16 18.43 0.12
C THR A 76 -1.02 19.30 -0.31
N GLN A 77 -0.73 20.42 -0.96
CA GLN A 77 -1.69 21.35 -1.52
C GLN A 77 -2.34 20.82 -2.80
N LEU A 78 -3.62 21.14 -3.00
CA LEU A 78 -4.40 20.78 -4.19
C LEU A 78 -3.74 21.11 -5.55
N PRO A 79 -3.14 22.30 -5.77
CA PRO A 79 -2.47 22.63 -7.03
C PRO A 79 -1.14 21.87 -7.27
N LEU A 80 -0.54 21.24 -6.25
CA LEU A 80 0.85 20.81 -6.33
C LEU A 80 1.12 19.85 -7.50
N GLY A 81 0.34 18.76 -7.59
CA GLY A 81 0.56 17.72 -8.60
C GLY A 81 0.53 18.24 -10.03
N ARG A 82 -0.48 19.06 -10.37
CA ARG A 82 -0.59 19.66 -11.71
C ARG A 82 0.51 20.68 -12.00
N THR A 83 0.90 21.48 -11.01
CA THR A 83 1.94 22.50 -11.18
C THR A 83 3.29 21.84 -11.43
N VAL A 84 3.61 20.81 -10.65
CA VAL A 84 4.83 20.02 -10.83
C VAL A 84 4.83 19.35 -12.21
N LYS A 85 3.72 18.74 -12.64
CA LYS A 85 3.62 18.15 -13.99
C LYS A 85 3.85 19.16 -15.11
N ASN A 86 3.38 20.39 -14.95
CA ASN A 86 3.50 21.44 -15.98
C ASN A 86 4.88 22.09 -16.01
N GLU A 87 5.53 22.28 -14.86
CA GLU A 87 6.83 22.97 -14.78
C GLU A 87 8.02 22.02 -14.93
N PHE A 88 7.86 20.74 -14.59
CA PHE A 88 8.99 19.79 -14.49
C PHE A 88 8.86 18.73 -15.60
N SER A 89 9.73 18.84 -16.62
CA SER A 89 9.79 17.86 -17.72
C SER A 89 10.16 16.45 -17.27
N GLU A 90 10.81 16.34 -16.11
CA GLU A 90 11.19 15.09 -15.46
C GLU A 90 9.97 14.28 -14.96
N VAL A 91 8.80 14.90 -14.85
CA VAL A 91 7.57 14.25 -14.38
C VAL A 91 6.75 13.76 -15.58
N GLU A 92 6.63 12.45 -15.74
CA GLU A 92 5.85 11.81 -16.80
C GLU A 92 4.34 11.95 -16.56
N GLN A 93 3.88 11.72 -15.33
CA GLN A 93 2.48 11.82 -14.96
C GLN A 93 2.31 12.16 -13.48
N TYR A 94 1.13 12.64 -13.08
CA TYR A 94 0.75 12.78 -11.67
C TYR A 94 -0.65 12.24 -11.43
N THR A 95 -0.99 11.96 -10.17
CA THR A 95 -2.37 11.75 -9.73
C THR A 95 -2.51 12.20 -8.28
N ARG A 96 -3.69 12.70 -7.94
CA ARG A 96 -4.07 13.06 -6.57
C ARG A 96 -5.07 12.05 -6.03
N PHE A 97 -5.03 11.83 -4.71
CA PHE A 97 -6.10 11.19 -3.97
C PHE A 97 -6.60 12.18 -2.91
N ILE A 98 -7.86 12.55 -3.02
CA ILE A 98 -8.56 13.47 -2.13
C ILE A 98 -9.56 12.65 -1.31
N GLY A 99 -9.39 12.59 0.00
CA GLY A 99 -10.32 11.84 0.86
C GLY A 99 -11.73 12.41 0.75
N ASN A 100 -12.73 11.54 0.54
CA ASN A 100 -14.14 11.93 0.48
C ASN A 100 -14.89 11.70 1.81
N GLY A 101 -14.20 11.21 2.83
CA GLY A 101 -14.80 10.85 4.12
C GLY A 101 -15.85 9.74 4.02
N ARG A 102 -16.52 9.47 5.14
CA ARG A 102 -17.59 8.47 5.20
C ARG A 102 -18.78 8.92 4.35
N THR A 103 -19.10 8.16 3.32
CA THR A 103 -20.20 8.47 2.39
C THR A 103 -21.22 7.35 2.37
N ARG A 104 -22.50 7.72 2.35
CA ARG A 104 -23.60 6.78 2.13
C ARG A 104 -23.78 6.57 0.63
N PHE A 105 -23.70 5.32 0.18
CA PHE A 105 -24.08 4.94 -1.18
C PHE A 105 -25.44 4.27 -1.18
N GLU A 106 -26.30 4.70 -2.09
CA GLU A 106 -27.66 4.21 -2.24
C GLU A 106 -27.96 3.78 -3.68
N ARG A 107 -28.62 2.63 -3.79
CA ARG A 107 -29.24 2.12 -5.03
C ARG A 107 -30.47 1.31 -4.67
N ASN A 108 -31.64 1.75 -5.13
CA ASN A 108 -32.93 1.14 -4.81
C ASN A 108 -33.07 0.94 -3.28
N ASP A 109 -33.31 -0.28 -2.81
CA ASP A 109 -33.46 -0.61 -1.38
C ASP A 109 -32.13 -0.90 -0.67
N ILE A 110 -30.99 -0.79 -1.36
CA ILE A 110 -29.66 -1.03 -0.79
C ILE A 110 -29.01 0.30 -0.44
N SER A 111 -28.65 0.46 0.83
CA SER A 111 -27.90 1.59 1.34
C SER A 111 -26.83 1.11 2.31
N TYR A 112 -25.59 1.60 2.16
CA TYR A 112 -24.53 1.36 3.13
C TYR A 112 -23.51 2.50 3.14
N TYR A 113 -22.70 2.53 4.20
CA TYR A 113 -21.60 3.49 4.32
C TYR A 113 -20.28 2.88 3.86
N GLU A 114 -19.52 3.63 3.08
CA GLU A 114 -18.15 3.34 2.69
C GLU A 114 -17.24 4.48 3.16
N GLU A 115 -16.02 4.14 3.55
CA GLU A 115 -15.04 5.09 4.11
C GLU A 115 -13.78 5.17 3.25
N LYS A 116 -13.46 4.12 2.49
CA LYS A 116 -12.28 4.08 1.61
C LYS A 116 -12.60 4.68 0.23
N ILE A 117 -12.99 5.95 0.24
CA ILE A 117 -13.42 6.67 -0.95
C ILE A 117 -12.47 7.83 -1.20
N PHE A 118 -11.96 7.88 -2.43
CA PHE A 118 -11.09 8.95 -2.86
C PHE A 118 -11.61 9.58 -4.14
N MET A 119 -11.49 10.90 -4.25
CA MET A 119 -11.56 11.55 -5.54
C MET A 119 -10.17 11.54 -6.16
N VAL A 120 -10.08 11.14 -7.42
CA VAL A 120 -8.80 10.93 -8.09
C VAL A 120 -8.80 11.53 -9.49
N ASP A 121 -7.61 11.91 -9.96
CA ASP A 121 -7.45 12.38 -11.34
C ASP A 121 -7.66 11.21 -12.33
N SER A 122 -8.05 11.51 -13.57
CA SER A 122 -8.26 10.49 -14.61
C SER A 122 -6.99 9.68 -14.93
N THR A 123 -5.84 10.23 -14.58
CA THR A 123 -4.49 9.69 -14.79
C THR A 123 -4.11 8.63 -13.75
N VAL A 124 -4.95 8.34 -12.75
CA VAL A 124 -4.67 7.36 -11.69
C VAL A 124 -4.27 6.00 -12.26
N PHE A 125 -4.93 5.55 -13.33
CA PHE A 125 -4.69 4.25 -13.97
C PHE A 125 -3.50 4.25 -14.93
N ASN A 126 -2.90 5.42 -15.22
CA ASN A 126 -1.61 5.52 -15.92
C ASN A 126 -0.44 5.41 -14.94
N VAL A 127 -0.65 5.85 -13.69
CA VAL A 127 0.35 5.85 -12.62
C VAL A 127 0.34 4.52 -11.88
N PHE A 128 -0.84 4.05 -11.46
CA PHE A 128 -1.00 2.81 -10.70
C PHE A 128 -1.67 1.73 -11.55
N ASP A 129 -1.18 0.51 -11.42
CA ASP A 129 -1.75 -0.64 -12.11
C ASP A 129 -3.00 -1.16 -11.37
N TYR A 130 -4.14 -1.14 -12.07
CA TYR A 130 -5.40 -1.71 -11.63
C TYR A 130 -5.92 -2.69 -12.67
N GLU A 131 -6.28 -3.90 -12.25
CA GLU A 131 -6.87 -4.92 -13.13
C GLU A 131 -8.38 -4.66 -13.27
N PHE A 132 -8.81 -4.15 -14.43
CA PHE A 132 -10.23 -3.87 -14.71
C PHE A 132 -10.99 -5.16 -15.05
N ILE A 133 -12.11 -5.37 -14.38
CA ILE A 133 -13.09 -6.43 -14.68
C ILE A 133 -14.06 -5.95 -15.76
N SER A 134 -14.45 -4.67 -15.70
CA SER A 134 -15.36 -4.06 -16.67
C SER A 134 -15.14 -2.55 -16.76
N GLY A 135 -15.47 -1.96 -17.92
CA GLY A 135 -15.19 -0.55 -18.22
C GLY A 135 -13.83 -0.36 -18.90
N ASN A 136 -13.48 0.89 -19.22
CA ASN A 136 -12.22 1.22 -19.87
C ASN A 136 -11.39 2.15 -18.96
N PRO A 137 -10.20 1.72 -18.47
CA PRO A 137 -9.38 2.52 -17.57
C PRO A 137 -8.98 3.88 -18.16
N ALA A 138 -8.84 3.99 -19.48
CA ALA A 138 -8.44 5.24 -20.13
C ALA A 138 -9.53 6.33 -20.06
N THR A 139 -10.81 5.94 -20.03
CA THR A 139 -11.94 6.87 -20.12
C THR A 139 -12.81 6.88 -18.86
N ALA A 140 -12.61 5.93 -17.93
CA ALA A 140 -13.53 5.71 -16.81
C ALA A 140 -13.67 6.91 -15.86
N LEU A 141 -12.64 7.75 -15.72
CA LEU A 141 -12.67 8.89 -14.78
C LEU A 141 -12.47 10.25 -15.48
N GLU A 142 -12.60 10.31 -16.81
CA GLU A 142 -12.46 11.57 -17.56
C GLU A 142 -13.62 12.54 -17.31
N GLY A 143 -14.85 12.03 -17.17
CA GLY A 143 -16.05 12.84 -16.97
C GLY A 143 -16.35 13.16 -15.50
N PRO A 144 -17.01 14.30 -15.21
CA PRO A 144 -17.53 14.56 -13.88
C PRO A 144 -18.62 13.55 -13.51
N ASN A 145 -18.87 13.39 -12.21
CA ASN A 145 -19.85 12.44 -11.68
C ASN A 145 -19.61 10.98 -12.10
N SER A 146 -18.40 10.63 -12.52
CA SER A 146 -18.03 9.24 -12.80
C SER A 146 -17.43 8.58 -11.56
N ILE A 147 -17.74 7.31 -11.34
CA ILE A 147 -17.18 6.50 -10.26
C ILE A 147 -16.69 5.15 -10.79
N VAL A 148 -15.51 4.76 -10.33
CA VAL A 148 -14.94 3.42 -10.50
C VAL A 148 -14.94 2.74 -9.14
N ILE A 149 -15.47 1.51 -9.06
CA ILE A 149 -15.66 0.79 -7.80
C ILE A 149 -14.90 -0.54 -7.79
N SER A 150 -14.55 -1.02 -6.60
CA SER A 150 -13.91 -2.31 -6.43
C SER A 150 -14.92 -3.46 -6.67
N GLN A 151 -14.41 -4.66 -6.95
CA GLN A 151 -15.22 -5.86 -7.11
C GLN A 151 -16.08 -6.13 -5.88
N THR A 152 -15.50 -6.08 -4.68
CA THR A 152 -16.25 -6.27 -3.42
C THR A 152 -17.40 -5.26 -3.29
N MET A 153 -17.18 -4.00 -3.65
CA MET A 153 -18.24 -2.98 -3.62
C MET A 153 -19.33 -3.25 -4.66
N ALA A 154 -18.94 -3.62 -5.88
CA ALA A 154 -19.88 -3.98 -6.94
C ALA A 154 -20.75 -5.18 -6.53
N ASP A 155 -20.17 -6.25 -6.00
CA ASP A 155 -20.90 -7.44 -5.57
C ASP A 155 -21.90 -7.12 -4.45
N LYS A 156 -21.52 -6.24 -3.53
CA LYS A 156 -22.36 -5.80 -2.41
C LYS A 156 -23.59 -5.01 -2.85
N ILE A 157 -23.42 -4.06 -3.79
CA ILE A 157 -24.51 -3.18 -4.25
C ILE A 157 -25.34 -3.85 -5.35
N PHE A 158 -24.69 -4.52 -6.30
CA PHE A 158 -25.31 -4.98 -7.53
C PHE A 158 -25.75 -6.44 -7.47
N LYS A 159 -25.27 -7.24 -6.50
CA LYS A 159 -25.66 -8.64 -6.28
C LYS A 159 -25.64 -9.48 -7.57
N GLY A 160 -24.59 -9.29 -8.39
CA GLY A 160 -24.39 -9.97 -9.67
C GLY A 160 -25.02 -9.29 -10.90
N ALA A 161 -25.76 -8.19 -10.74
CA ALA A 161 -26.18 -7.36 -11.87
C ALA A 161 -24.98 -6.58 -12.45
N ASN A 162 -25.04 -6.25 -13.75
CA ASN A 162 -24.02 -5.42 -14.38
C ASN A 162 -24.03 -4.00 -13.78
N PRO A 163 -22.92 -3.51 -13.19
CA PRO A 163 -22.88 -2.19 -12.59
C PRO A 163 -22.62 -1.07 -13.59
N ILE A 164 -22.04 -1.34 -14.77
CA ILE A 164 -21.65 -0.29 -15.72
C ILE A 164 -22.86 0.49 -16.23
N GLY A 165 -22.78 1.82 -16.20
CA GLY A 165 -23.82 2.77 -16.64
C GLY A 165 -24.92 3.01 -15.60
N GLU A 166 -24.88 2.31 -14.47
CA GLU A 166 -25.85 2.50 -13.40
C GLU A 166 -25.47 3.70 -12.51
N ILE A 167 -26.48 4.33 -11.91
CA ILE A 167 -26.30 5.48 -11.04
C ILE A 167 -26.29 5.05 -9.57
N LEU A 168 -25.23 5.40 -8.86
CA LEU A 168 -25.14 5.37 -7.41
C LEU A 168 -25.44 6.75 -6.84
N LYS A 169 -26.41 6.85 -5.96
CA LYS A 169 -26.70 8.09 -5.25
C LYS A 169 -25.86 8.18 -3.98
N THR A 170 -25.35 9.36 -3.73
CA THR A 170 -24.75 9.76 -2.45
C THR A 170 -25.52 10.95 -1.91
N ASP A 171 -25.23 11.37 -0.67
CA ASP A 171 -25.90 12.50 -0.04
C ASP A 171 -25.80 13.80 -0.89
N ASN A 172 -24.70 13.95 -1.65
CA ASN A 172 -24.41 15.18 -2.39
C ASN A 172 -24.38 15.01 -3.92
N ASN A 173 -24.20 13.80 -4.45
CA ASN A 173 -23.96 13.55 -5.87
C ASN A 173 -24.70 12.31 -6.38
N SER A 174 -25.03 12.32 -7.67
CA SER A 174 -25.41 11.11 -8.42
C SER A 174 -24.24 10.72 -9.30
N LEU A 175 -23.70 9.52 -9.11
CA LEU A 175 -22.46 9.06 -9.71
C LEU A 175 -22.73 7.88 -10.65
N GLU A 176 -22.30 7.98 -11.90
CA GLU A 176 -22.40 6.90 -12.88
C GLU A 176 -21.22 5.94 -12.74
N VAL A 177 -21.50 4.65 -12.62
CA VAL A 177 -20.45 3.63 -12.54
C VAL A 177 -19.88 3.39 -13.93
N THR A 178 -18.63 3.79 -14.13
CA THR A 178 -17.92 3.73 -15.42
C THR A 178 -16.87 2.63 -15.48
N GLY A 179 -16.57 2.01 -14.33
CA GLY A 179 -15.61 0.92 -14.26
C GLY A 179 -15.72 0.10 -12.98
N VAL A 180 -15.28 -1.15 -13.08
CA VAL A 180 -15.06 -2.04 -11.93
C VAL A 180 -13.68 -2.65 -12.04
N TYR A 181 -12.90 -2.58 -10.97
CA TYR A 181 -11.59 -3.20 -10.87
C TYR A 181 -11.59 -4.29 -9.80
N LYS A 182 -10.68 -5.25 -9.97
CA LYS A 182 -10.43 -6.31 -9.02
C LYS A 182 -9.87 -5.75 -7.72
N ASP A 183 -10.31 -6.29 -6.59
CA ASP A 183 -9.85 -5.81 -5.28
C ASP A 183 -8.32 -5.89 -5.16
N LEU A 184 -7.74 -4.81 -4.64
CA LEU A 184 -6.29 -4.73 -4.40
C LEU A 184 -5.88 -5.69 -3.29
N SER A 185 -4.66 -6.21 -3.41
CA SER A 185 -4.08 -7.06 -2.37
C SER A 185 -3.87 -6.27 -1.06
N PRO A 186 -3.86 -6.93 0.12
CA PRO A 186 -3.78 -6.23 1.40
C PRO A 186 -2.50 -5.41 1.61
N ASN A 187 -1.44 -5.74 0.88
CA ASN A 187 -0.13 -5.10 0.88
C ASN A 187 -0.05 -3.92 -0.12
N ASN A 188 -1.05 -3.05 -0.14
CA ASN A 188 -1.00 -1.76 -0.85
C ASN A 188 -1.17 -0.66 0.20
N HIS A 189 -0.36 0.40 0.15
CA HIS A 189 -0.44 1.51 1.12
C HIS A 189 -1.71 2.37 0.95
N ILE A 190 -2.36 2.31 -0.21
CA ILE A 190 -3.61 2.99 -0.49
C ILE A 190 -4.58 2.05 -1.20
N ARG A 191 -5.76 1.84 -0.61
CA ARG A 191 -6.74 0.85 -1.08
C ARG A 191 -8.13 1.47 -1.18
N PRO A 192 -8.40 2.26 -2.23
CA PRO A 192 -9.76 2.72 -2.46
C PRO A 192 -10.70 1.52 -2.66
N ASN A 193 -11.92 1.61 -2.15
CA ASN A 193 -13.06 0.79 -2.58
C ASN A 193 -13.87 1.51 -3.66
N ALA A 194 -13.77 2.85 -3.70
CA ALA A 194 -14.40 3.72 -4.68
C ALA A 194 -13.47 4.87 -5.05
N MET A 195 -13.39 5.14 -6.35
CA MET A 195 -12.66 6.26 -6.94
C MET A 195 -13.64 7.13 -7.71
N ILE A 196 -13.85 8.37 -7.25
CA ILE A 196 -14.71 9.36 -7.92
C ILE A 196 -13.82 10.26 -8.78
N SER A 197 -14.28 10.67 -9.96
CA SER A 197 -13.52 11.62 -10.78
C SER A 197 -13.32 12.94 -10.04
N ALA A 198 -12.07 13.39 -9.90
CA ALA A 198 -11.72 14.66 -9.28
C ALA A 198 -12.37 15.86 -9.98
N SER A 199 -12.70 15.73 -11.28
CA SER A 199 -13.45 16.74 -12.05
C SER A 199 -14.87 17.01 -11.50
N THR A 200 -15.37 16.13 -10.62
CA THR A 200 -16.65 16.32 -9.91
C THR A 200 -16.58 17.50 -8.93
N VAL A 201 -15.43 17.72 -8.29
CA VAL A 201 -15.27 18.70 -7.20
C VAL A 201 -14.26 19.80 -7.53
N ASP A 202 -13.18 19.49 -8.26
CA ASP A 202 -12.19 20.48 -8.70
C ASP A 202 -12.57 21.12 -10.05
N ARG A 203 -13.86 21.45 -10.25
CA ARG A 203 -14.37 22.00 -11.53
C ARG A 203 -13.71 23.32 -11.93
N ASN A 204 -13.28 24.10 -10.95
CA ASN A 204 -12.70 25.43 -11.16
C ASN A 204 -11.16 25.43 -11.16
N ASN A 205 -10.50 24.26 -11.10
CA ASN A 205 -9.05 24.14 -11.00
C ASN A 205 -8.47 25.06 -9.91
N SER A 206 -8.93 24.90 -8.67
CA SER A 206 -8.62 25.82 -7.57
C SER A 206 -7.11 25.94 -7.35
N GLN A 207 -6.56 27.15 -7.45
CA GLN A 207 -5.12 27.45 -7.28
C GLN A 207 -4.76 27.80 -5.83
N SER A 208 -5.54 27.33 -4.85
CA SER A 208 -5.26 27.60 -3.44
C SER A 208 -4.09 26.76 -2.93
N TRP A 209 -3.00 27.43 -2.55
CA TRP A 209 -1.82 26.83 -1.93
C TRP A 209 -1.85 26.86 -0.39
N GLY A 210 -2.91 27.38 0.22
CA GLY A 210 -3.02 27.48 1.68
C GLY A 210 -3.54 26.21 2.36
N GLY A 211 -4.25 25.35 1.63
CA GLY A 211 -4.88 24.15 2.18
C GLY A 211 -4.08 22.89 1.91
N PHE A 212 -3.89 22.07 2.94
CA PHE A 212 -3.35 20.71 2.85
C PHE A 212 -4.48 19.68 2.91
N GLY A 213 -4.20 18.44 2.51
CA GLY A 213 -5.16 17.33 2.58
C GLY A 213 -5.17 16.42 1.36
N ILE A 214 -4.27 16.66 0.39
CA ILE A 214 -4.21 15.89 -0.84
C ILE A 214 -2.99 14.97 -0.85
N TYR A 215 -3.21 13.66 -0.99
CA TYR A 215 -2.13 12.74 -1.30
C TYR A 215 -1.74 12.94 -2.76
N THR A 216 -0.54 13.46 -3.00
CA THR A 216 -0.08 13.76 -4.36
C THR A 216 1.01 12.77 -4.75
N TYR A 217 0.80 12.07 -5.85
CA TYR A 217 1.76 11.14 -6.43
C TYR A 217 2.25 11.67 -7.77
N ILE A 218 3.54 11.52 -8.02
CA ILE A 218 4.17 11.80 -9.30
C ILE A 218 4.89 10.55 -9.81
N MET A 219 4.85 10.35 -11.11
CA MET A 219 5.58 9.32 -11.83
C MET A 219 6.68 10.01 -12.62
N LEU A 220 7.94 9.77 -12.24
CA LEU A 220 9.10 10.36 -12.91
C LEU A 220 9.37 9.66 -14.23
N GLN A 221 10.01 10.32 -15.19
CA GLN A 221 10.56 9.72 -16.41
C GLN A 221 11.62 8.65 -16.07
N GLU A 222 11.76 7.65 -16.94
CA GLU A 222 12.78 6.60 -16.81
C GLU A 222 14.20 7.19 -16.72
N GLY A 223 15.00 6.74 -15.75
CA GLY A 223 16.37 7.22 -15.54
C GLY A 223 16.51 8.59 -14.85
N THR A 224 15.40 9.19 -14.41
CA THR A 224 15.42 10.44 -13.64
C THR A 224 16.00 10.23 -12.25
N ASP A 225 16.88 11.14 -11.81
CA ASP A 225 17.32 11.20 -10.41
C ASP A 225 16.21 11.83 -9.53
N PRO A 226 15.56 11.04 -8.65
CA PRO A 226 14.50 11.57 -7.78
C PRO A 226 14.99 12.65 -6.82
N LYS A 227 16.27 12.62 -6.41
CA LYS A 227 16.80 13.63 -5.48
C LYS A 227 17.02 14.98 -6.15
N ALA A 228 17.44 15.00 -7.41
CA ALA A 228 17.48 16.23 -8.20
C ALA A 228 16.07 16.86 -8.35
N VAL A 229 15.04 16.03 -8.58
CA VAL A 229 13.65 16.50 -8.66
C VAL A 229 13.16 17.04 -7.31
N GLU A 230 13.46 16.37 -6.21
CA GLU A 230 13.13 16.83 -4.85
C GLU A 230 13.79 18.18 -4.52
N THR A 231 15.06 18.37 -4.89
CA THR A 231 15.74 19.67 -4.73
C THR A 231 15.05 20.75 -5.56
N LYS A 232 14.78 20.48 -6.85
CA LYS A 232 14.09 21.43 -7.75
C LYS A 232 12.70 21.79 -7.24
N LEU A 233 11.98 20.81 -6.67
CA LEU A 233 10.67 20.98 -6.04
C LEU A 233 10.75 21.99 -4.90
N ASN A 234 11.72 21.83 -4.01
CA ASN A 234 11.91 22.74 -2.88
C ASN A 234 12.38 24.13 -3.31
N GLU A 235 13.28 24.23 -4.29
CA GLU A 235 13.81 25.54 -4.73
C GLU A 235 12.80 26.34 -5.55
N THR A 236 12.05 25.67 -6.42
CA THR A 236 11.18 26.34 -7.40
C THR A 236 9.76 26.53 -6.87
N ILE A 237 9.13 25.45 -6.42
CA ILE A 237 7.71 25.48 -6.06
C ILE A 237 7.49 26.24 -4.76
N ILE A 238 8.35 26.01 -3.76
CA ILE A 238 8.21 26.70 -2.47
C ILE A 238 8.38 28.20 -2.67
N THR A 239 9.47 28.62 -3.31
CA THR A 239 9.78 30.04 -3.52
C THR A 239 8.68 30.76 -4.30
N LYS A 240 8.13 30.14 -5.35
CA LYS A 240 7.11 30.78 -6.21
C LYS A 240 5.71 30.82 -5.61
N TYR A 241 5.29 29.77 -4.89
CA TYR A 241 3.88 29.56 -4.55
C TYR A 241 3.58 29.42 -3.06
N VAL A 242 4.53 28.92 -2.27
CA VAL A 242 4.31 28.56 -0.87
C VAL A 242 4.83 29.64 0.06
N ALA A 243 6.06 30.09 -0.16
CA ALA A 243 6.73 31.12 0.64
C ALA A 243 5.90 32.41 0.73
N THR A 244 5.25 32.80 -0.38
CA THR A 244 4.38 33.99 -0.45
C THR A 244 3.21 33.97 0.52
N ILE A 245 2.82 32.79 1.01
CA ILE A 245 1.69 32.61 1.94
C ILE A 245 2.21 32.38 3.37
N PHE A 246 3.21 31.52 3.54
CA PHE A 246 3.60 30.98 4.84
C PHE A 246 4.76 31.72 5.53
N ASP A 247 5.65 32.40 4.77
CA ASP A 247 6.80 33.08 5.37
C ASP A 247 6.41 34.24 6.29
N GLN A 248 5.28 34.90 6.02
CA GLN A 248 4.75 35.96 6.88
C GLN A 248 4.31 35.47 8.26
N PHE A 249 4.13 34.15 8.42
CA PHE A 249 3.77 33.49 9.67
C PHE A 249 4.96 32.74 10.30
N ASP A 250 6.17 32.90 9.73
CA ASP A 250 7.37 32.14 10.11
C ASP A 250 7.18 30.61 10.02
N ILE A 251 6.34 30.16 9.08
CA ILE A 251 6.09 28.75 8.79
C ILE A 251 6.96 28.33 7.60
N LYS A 252 7.82 27.33 7.81
CA LYS A 252 8.66 26.74 6.77
C LYS A 252 8.10 25.41 6.33
N ILE A 253 7.87 25.26 5.04
CA ILE A 253 7.43 24.01 4.42
C ILE A 253 8.59 23.48 3.61
N LYS A 254 8.80 22.18 3.66
CA LYS A 254 9.73 21.42 2.81
C LYS A 254 8.97 20.24 2.24
N TYR A 255 9.17 19.96 0.96
CA TYR A 255 8.63 18.76 0.33
C TYR A 255 9.64 17.62 0.35
N GLU A 256 9.16 16.41 0.63
CA GLU A 256 9.93 15.19 0.57
C GLU A 256 9.26 14.17 -0.36
N MET A 257 10.06 13.53 -1.21
CA MET A 257 9.60 12.48 -2.09
C MET A 257 9.92 11.12 -1.47
N ILE A 258 8.89 10.29 -1.28
CA ILE A 258 9.03 8.90 -0.83
C ILE A 258 8.57 7.97 -1.94
N ASN A 259 9.39 7.00 -2.31
CA ASN A 259 8.99 5.96 -3.28
C ASN A 259 7.85 5.13 -2.66
N ILE A 260 6.86 4.73 -3.47
CA ILE A 260 5.70 3.99 -2.95
C ILE A 260 6.09 2.68 -2.24
N GLN A 261 7.14 2.00 -2.69
CA GLN A 261 7.65 0.75 -2.09
C GLN A 261 8.23 0.97 -0.69
N ASP A 262 8.66 2.19 -0.37
CA ASP A 262 9.26 2.53 0.92
C ASP A 262 8.24 3.04 1.93
N ILE A 263 7.02 3.40 1.50
CA ILE A 263 6.00 4.02 2.37
C ILE A 263 5.72 3.13 3.58
N HIS A 264 5.41 1.86 3.37
CA HIS A 264 4.98 0.96 4.45
C HIS A 264 6.02 0.79 5.56
N LEU A 265 7.31 0.68 5.20
CA LEU A 265 8.37 0.31 6.17
C LEU A 265 9.20 1.49 6.67
N TYR A 266 9.20 2.62 5.95
CA TYR A 266 10.09 3.75 6.23
C TYR A 266 9.36 5.08 6.42
N SER A 267 8.06 5.19 6.10
CA SER A 267 7.33 6.43 6.32
C SER A 267 7.29 6.80 7.80
N THR A 268 7.48 8.10 8.07
CA THR A 268 7.34 8.72 9.39
C THR A 268 6.27 9.81 9.40
N PHE A 269 5.49 9.89 8.33
CA PHE A 269 4.49 10.92 8.12
C PHE A 269 3.16 10.57 8.80
N GLN A 270 2.47 11.59 9.29
CA GLN A 270 1.13 11.49 9.88
C GLN A 270 0.07 11.46 8.78
N GLY A 271 -0.99 10.67 9.01
CA GLY A 271 -2.12 10.58 8.09
C GLY A 271 -1.91 9.58 6.95
N GLU A 272 -1.25 8.46 7.22
CA GLU A 272 -1.16 7.36 6.24
C GLU A 272 -2.53 6.71 6.01
N PRO A 273 -2.90 6.39 4.75
CA PRO A 273 -4.20 5.77 4.45
C PRO A 273 -4.36 4.37 5.08
N GLU A 274 -3.24 3.66 5.26
CA GLU A 274 -3.18 2.32 5.82
C GLU A 274 -2.14 2.24 6.95
N PRO A 275 -2.27 1.30 7.90
CA PRO A 275 -1.30 1.14 8.98
C PRO A 275 0.11 0.83 8.46
N LEU A 276 1.10 1.55 8.98
CA LEU A 276 2.51 1.34 8.66
C LEU A 276 3.11 0.12 9.37
N GLY A 277 4.12 -0.46 8.73
CA GLY A 277 5.07 -1.37 9.33
C GLY A 277 6.28 -0.65 9.91
N ASN A 278 7.31 -1.42 10.27
CA ASN A 278 8.59 -0.86 10.72
C ASN A 278 9.73 -1.78 10.33
N ILE A 279 10.68 -1.25 9.56
CA ILE A 279 11.85 -2.02 9.12
C ILE A 279 12.64 -2.65 10.28
N LYS A 280 12.63 -2.04 11.47
CA LYS A 280 13.30 -2.61 12.66
C LYS A 280 12.67 -3.94 13.08
N TYR A 281 11.35 -4.08 13.00
CA TYR A 281 10.66 -5.34 13.32
C TYR A 281 10.96 -6.42 12.28
N ILE A 282 11.14 -6.05 11.02
CA ILE A 282 11.59 -6.97 9.97
C ILE A 282 12.94 -7.58 10.34
N TYR A 283 13.91 -6.76 10.76
CA TYR A 283 15.21 -7.26 11.20
C TYR A 283 15.13 -8.13 12.46
N ILE A 284 14.34 -7.71 13.46
CA ILE A 284 14.17 -8.47 14.71
C ILE A 284 13.55 -9.85 14.43
N PHE A 285 12.44 -9.90 13.69
CA PHE A 285 11.76 -11.15 13.38
C PHE A 285 12.56 -12.03 12.43
N GLY A 286 13.31 -11.45 11.48
CA GLY A 286 14.26 -12.19 10.65
C GLY A 286 15.31 -12.92 11.49
N ALA A 287 15.92 -12.23 12.46
CA ALA A 287 16.87 -12.85 13.39
C ALA A 287 16.20 -13.96 14.22
N VAL A 288 15.00 -13.73 14.74
CA VAL A 288 14.23 -14.74 15.49
C VAL A 288 13.95 -15.99 14.66
N ALA A 289 13.54 -15.84 13.39
CA ALA A 289 13.28 -16.96 12.49
C ALA A 289 14.53 -17.83 12.29
N ILE A 290 15.70 -17.20 12.10
CA ILE A 290 16.98 -17.90 11.98
C ILE A 290 17.31 -18.67 13.27
N PHE A 291 17.17 -18.02 14.43
CA PHE A 291 17.43 -18.69 15.72
C PHE A 291 16.49 -19.87 15.99
N LEU A 292 15.21 -19.77 15.62
CA LEU A 292 14.26 -20.88 15.78
C LEU A 292 14.68 -22.11 14.95
N ILE A 293 15.13 -21.90 13.71
CA ILE A 293 15.62 -22.98 12.85
C ILE A 293 16.89 -23.61 13.45
N LEU A 294 17.81 -22.78 13.94
CA LEU A 294 19.05 -23.25 14.57
C LEU A 294 18.76 -24.07 15.83
N ILE A 295 17.91 -23.58 16.73
CA ILE A 295 17.54 -24.28 17.96
C ILE A 295 16.85 -25.61 17.64
N ALA A 296 15.92 -25.62 16.69
CA ALA A 296 15.24 -26.85 16.26
C ALA A 296 16.23 -27.87 15.68
N SER A 297 17.20 -27.41 14.88
CA SER A 297 18.24 -28.24 14.27
C SER A 297 19.20 -28.80 15.30
N ILE A 298 19.68 -27.97 16.24
CA ILE A 298 20.58 -28.38 17.33
C ILE A 298 19.88 -29.38 18.25
N ASN A 299 18.63 -29.12 18.62
CA ASN A 299 17.85 -30.04 19.46
C ASN A 299 17.71 -31.41 18.79
N TYR A 300 17.38 -31.43 17.50
CA TYR A 300 17.33 -32.65 16.71
C TYR A 300 18.68 -33.39 16.66
N MET A 301 19.79 -32.67 16.41
CA MET A 301 21.14 -33.25 16.42
C MET A 301 21.50 -33.84 17.78
N ASN A 302 21.27 -33.09 18.86
CA ASN A 302 21.60 -33.52 20.23
C ASN A 302 20.84 -34.80 20.62
N LEU A 303 19.54 -34.87 20.31
CA LEU A 303 18.72 -36.06 20.54
C LEU A 303 19.16 -37.23 19.65
N SER A 304 19.57 -36.98 18.41
CA SER A 304 20.12 -38.01 17.51
C SER A 304 21.43 -38.60 18.07
N THR A 305 22.35 -37.75 18.52
CA THR A 305 23.64 -38.15 19.10
C THR A 305 23.47 -38.94 20.40
N ALA A 306 22.62 -38.49 21.32
CA ALA A 306 22.31 -39.22 22.55
C ALA A 306 21.78 -40.63 22.30
N ARG A 307 21.01 -40.81 21.21
CA ARG A 307 20.50 -42.12 20.80
C ARG A 307 21.57 -43.01 20.18
N SER A 308 22.47 -42.46 19.37
CA SER A 308 23.59 -43.21 18.79
C SER A 308 24.50 -43.78 19.88
N MET A 309 24.76 -43.01 20.95
CA MET A 309 25.52 -43.51 22.10
C MET A 309 24.81 -44.64 22.85
N LYS A 310 23.48 -44.55 23.02
CA LYS A 310 22.67 -45.59 23.69
C LYS A 310 22.52 -46.90 22.89
N ARG A 311 22.96 -46.93 21.62
CA ARG A 311 23.03 -48.16 20.80
C ARG A 311 24.46 -48.73 20.72
N ALA A 312 25.46 -47.95 21.11
CA ALA A 312 26.88 -48.33 21.09
C ALA A 312 27.36 -48.90 22.44
N LEU A 313 26.68 -48.52 23.54
CA LEU A 313 26.75 -49.16 24.87
C LEU A 313 25.70 -50.27 24.97
#